data_AF-A0A9W6UB57-F1
#
_entry.id   AF-A0A9W6UB57-F1
#
_cell.length_a   1.000
_cell.length_b   1.000
_cell.length_c   1.000
_cell.angle_alpha   90.00
_cell.angle_beta   90.00
_cell.angle_gamma   90.00
#
_symmetry.space_group_name_H-M   'P 1'
#
loop_
_entity.id
_entity.type
_entity.pdbx_description
1 polymer ?
#
loop_
_entity_poly.entity_id
_entity_poly.type
_entity_poly.pdbx_seq_one_letter_code
_entity_poly.pdbx_strand_id
1 'polypeptide(L)'
;MPLTTSTSNTSEKKAEEYLLNKWLRKEFTTYQVWSEKGLQATTSPKDLFKIKNSDNFRVYKRYVNDFDTYVLRIMKAGYDPPRIMVSYGASKAAMVARTEIMAEAGRSAAYAKLALGMIQPGTPIHVLSGGALETNAAFPFFQLFLKFKEPSLRSELNRLDELERLNKLSKSDTKARTKMIDELKLFEKYAQDQTIVL
;
A
#
# COMPACT_ATOMS: atom_id res chain seq x y z
N MET A 1 43.86 -15.76 2.87
CA MET A 1 42.54 -15.08 2.94
C MET A 1 41.55 -15.86 2.12
N PRO A 2 40.47 -16.45 2.67
CA PRO A 2 39.42 -17.03 1.86
C PRO A 2 38.25 -16.05 1.71
N LEU A 3 37.86 -15.80 0.46
CA LEU A 3 36.60 -15.18 0.05
C LEU A 3 35.49 -16.22 0.17
N THR A 4 34.53 -16.04 1.07
CA THR A 4 33.30 -16.86 1.13
C THR A 4 32.07 -15.99 1.43
N THR A 5 31.48 -15.37 0.42
CA THR A 5 30.21 -14.61 0.58
C THR A 5 29.25 -14.69 -0.62
N SER A 6 29.27 -15.77 -1.43
CA SER A 6 28.37 -15.88 -2.60
C SER A 6 27.23 -16.91 -2.46
N THR A 7 27.36 -17.91 -1.58
CA THR A 7 26.39 -19.02 -1.52
C THR A 7 25.22 -18.79 -0.55
N SER A 8 25.40 -18.03 0.54
CA SER A 8 24.36 -17.78 1.55
C SER A 8 23.23 -16.86 1.06
N ASN A 9 23.54 -15.88 0.22
CA ASN A 9 22.57 -14.87 -0.23
C ASN A 9 21.52 -15.43 -1.20
N THR A 10 21.82 -16.54 -1.89
CA THR A 10 20.91 -17.14 -2.87
C THR A 10 19.93 -18.13 -2.22
N SER A 11 20.36 -18.88 -1.21
CA SER A 11 19.48 -19.81 -0.47
C SER A 11 18.48 -19.06 0.41
N GLU A 12 18.90 -17.98 1.07
CA GLU A 12 18.04 -17.13 1.89
C GLU A 12 16.95 -16.44 1.06
N LYS A 13 17.30 -15.91 -0.12
CA LYS A 13 16.32 -15.32 -1.06
C LYS A 13 15.30 -16.35 -1.54
N LYS A 14 15.73 -17.57 -1.85
CA LYS A 14 14.84 -18.66 -2.27
C LYS A 14 13.93 -19.13 -1.14
N ALA A 15 14.43 -19.20 0.09
CA ALA A 15 13.63 -19.54 1.26
C ALA A 15 12.60 -18.44 1.57
N GLU A 16 12.99 -17.17 1.47
CA GLU A 16 12.08 -16.03 1.61
C GLU A 16 10.98 -16.08 0.54
N GLU A 17 11.34 -16.27 -0.73
CA GLU A 17 10.39 -16.38 -1.83
C GLU A 17 9.42 -17.57 -1.66
N TYR A 18 9.91 -18.71 -1.17
CA TYR A 18 9.06 -19.86 -0.86
C TYR A 18 8.05 -19.55 0.26
N LEU A 19 8.48 -18.84 1.32
CA LEU A 19 7.60 -18.41 2.41
C LEU A 19 6.53 -17.43 1.93
N LEU A 20 6.92 -16.41 1.13
CA LEU A 20 5.99 -15.43 0.57
C LEU A 20 4.95 -16.12 -0.32
N ASN A 21 5.38 -17.02 -1.20
CA ASN A 21 4.48 -17.81 -2.06
C ASN A 21 3.53 -18.70 -1.25
N LYS A 22 4.01 -19.30 -0.16
CA LYS A 22 3.17 -20.12 0.74
C LYS A 22 2.09 -19.27 1.41
N TRP A 23 2.42 -18.08 1.90
CA TRP A 23 1.45 -17.17 2.51
C TRP A 23 0.42 -16.67 1.52
N LEU A 24 0.86 -16.29 0.31
CA LEU A 24 -0.03 -15.84 -0.77
C LEU A 24 -1.08 -16.90 -1.13
N ARG A 25 -0.67 -18.19 -1.21
CA ARG A 25 -1.54 -19.32 -1.57
C ARG A 25 -2.53 -19.71 -0.48
N LYS A 26 -2.27 -19.32 0.77
CA LYS A 26 -3.09 -19.69 1.94
C LYS A 26 -3.97 -18.55 2.45
N GLU A 27 -4.19 -17.51 1.63
CA GLU A 27 -4.94 -16.31 2.01
C GLU A 27 -4.42 -15.65 3.30
N PHE A 28 -3.11 -15.75 3.55
CA PHE A 28 -2.52 -15.22 4.76
C PHE A 28 -2.56 -13.69 4.72
N THR A 29 -3.32 -13.09 5.62
CA THR A 29 -3.53 -11.64 5.67
C THR A 29 -2.23 -10.91 6.01
N THR A 30 -2.12 -9.63 5.63
CA THR A 30 -0.92 -8.86 5.96
C THR A 30 -0.73 -8.72 7.47
N TYR A 31 -1.80 -8.69 8.26
CA TYR A 31 -1.69 -8.70 9.72
C TYR A 31 -1.16 -10.01 10.30
N GLN A 32 -1.50 -11.15 9.70
CA GLN A 32 -0.90 -12.42 10.12
C GLN A 32 0.60 -12.43 9.84
N VAL A 33 1.07 -11.87 8.72
CA VAL A 33 2.52 -11.71 8.47
C VAL A 33 3.15 -10.73 9.46
N TRP A 34 2.49 -9.63 9.78
CA TRP A 34 2.94 -8.70 10.82
C TRP A 34 3.18 -9.42 12.15
N SER A 35 2.24 -10.27 12.55
CA SER A 35 2.30 -11.05 13.78
C SER A 35 3.36 -12.17 13.73
N GLU A 36 3.44 -12.88 12.62
CA GLU A 36 4.44 -13.94 12.39
C GLU A 36 5.88 -13.39 12.45
N LYS A 37 6.06 -12.12 12.07
CA LYS A 37 7.35 -11.43 12.13
C LYS A 37 7.65 -10.77 13.47
N GLY A 38 6.84 -11.02 14.49
CA GLY A 38 7.04 -10.47 15.84
C GLY A 38 6.82 -8.96 15.91
N LEU A 39 6.19 -8.36 14.89
CA LEU A 39 5.98 -6.91 14.83
C LEU A 39 4.78 -6.48 15.69
N GLN A 40 3.98 -7.42 16.23
CA GLN A 40 2.82 -7.11 17.08
C GLN A 40 3.19 -6.38 18.37
N ALA A 41 4.44 -6.46 18.82
CA ALA A 41 4.95 -5.66 19.94
C ALA A 41 4.92 -4.15 19.64
N THR A 42 4.97 -3.76 18.36
CA THR A 42 4.79 -2.38 17.90
C THR A 42 3.30 -2.10 17.68
N THR A 43 2.66 -1.51 18.69
CA THR A 43 1.22 -1.16 18.64
C THR A 43 0.97 0.30 18.26
N SER A 44 1.88 1.20 18.68
CA SER A 44 1.80 2.64 18.44
C SER A 44 2.47 3.03 17.12
N PRO A 45 1.81 3.84 16.26
CA PRO A 45 2.43 4.38 15.05
C PRO A 45 3.74 5.14 15.32
N LYS A 46 3.87 5.77 16.50
CA LYS A 46 5.07 6.50 16.90
C LYS A 46 6.29 5.60 17.04
N ASP A 47 6.10 4.30 17.25
CA ASP A 47 7.21 3.35 17.44
C ASP A 47 7.65 2.68 16.13
N LEU A 48 7.00 2.97 15.00
CA LEU A 48 7.33 2.37 13.71
C LEU A 48 8.79 2.63 13.30
N PHE A 49 9.35 3.80 13.62
CA PHE A 49 10.74 4.11 13.28
C PHE A 49 11.74 3.11 13.88
N LYS A 50 11.40 2.48 15.01
CA LYS A 50 12.27 1.50 15.69
C LYS A 50 12.41 0.20 14.89
N ILE A 51 11.42 -0.14 14.09
CA ILE A 51 11.38 -1.40 13.33
C ILE A 51 11.63 -1.22 11.83
N LYS A 52 11.54 0.01 11.29
CA LYS A 52 11.62 0.28 9.85
C LYS A 52 12.88 -0.26 9.16
N ASN A 53 14.00 -0.26 9.87
CA ASN A 53 15.28 -0.75 9.36
C ASN A 53 15.57 -2.23 9.70
N SER A 54 14.62 -2.94 10.32
CA SER A 54 14.77 -4.36 10.65
C SER A 54 14.49 -5.26 9.45
N ASP A 55 15.13 -6.43 9.41
CA ASP A 55 14.85 -7.45 8.40
C ASP A 55 13.41 -7.96 8.45
N ASN A 56 12.82 -8.04 9.65
CA ASN A 56 11.43 -8.44 9.82
C ASN A 56 10.47 -7.46 9.13
N PHE A 57 10.72 -6.15 9.27
CA PHE A 57 9.93 -5.14 8.57
C PHE A 57 10.19 -5.15 7.05
N ARG A 58 11.44 -5.39 6.61
CA ARG A 58 11.77 -5.56 5.18
C ARG A 58 10.96 -6.69 4.55
N VAL A 59 10.90 -7.86 5.20
CA VAL A 59 10.13 -9.02 4.73
C VAL A 59 8.63 -8.71 4.74
N TYR A 60 8.12 -8.05 5.79
CA TYR A 60 6.72 -7.60 5.85
C TYR A 60 6.37 -6.66 4.68
N LYS A 61 7.19 -5.64 4.42
CA LYS A 61 6.99 -4.69 3.32
C LYS A 61 6.98 -5.39 1.97
N ARG A 62 7.91 -6.33 1.74
CA ARG A 62 7.92 -7.14 0.52
C ARG A 62 6.63 -7.95 0.37
N TYR A 63 6.18 -8.61 1.44
CA TYR A 63 4.92 -9.37 1.40
C TYR A 63 3.71 -8.49 1.07
N VAL A 64 3.59 -7.32 1.70
CA VAL A 64 2.50 -6.36 1.42
C VAL A 64 2.49 -6.00 -0.07
N ASN A 65 3.65 -5.71 -0.65
CA ASN A 65 3.75 -5.37 -2.07
C ASN A 65 3.38 -6.54 -2.99
N ASP A 66 3.84 -7.75 -2.68
CA ASP A 66 3.53 -8.96 -3.47
C ASP A 66 2.04 -9.31 -3.38
N PHE A 67 1.46 -9.22 -2.19
CA PHE A 67 0.03 -9.39 -1.95
C PHE A 67 -0.79 -8.37 -2.73
N ASP A 68 -0.46 -7.08 -2.64
CA ASP A 68 -1.21 -6.05 -3.34
C ASP A 68 -1.10 -6.19 -4.87
N THR A 69 0.08 -6.57 -5.38
CA THR A 69 0.29 -6.85 -6.80
C THR A 69 -0.55 -8.04 -7.25
N TYR A 70 -0.61 -9.10 -6.44
CA TYR A 70 -1.44 -10.26 -6.71
C TYR A 70 -2.92 -9.91 -6.76
N VAL A 71 -3.42 -9.15 -5.78
CA VAL A 71 -4.82 -8.71 -5.73
C VAL A 71 -5.18 -7.88 -6.97
N LEU A 72 -4.35 -6.91 -7.33
CA LEU A 72 -4.54 -6.12 -8.55
C LEU A 72 -4.56 -6.99 -9.82
N ARG A 73 -3.71 -8.02 -9.88
CA ARG A 73 -3.63 -8.95 -11.02
C ARG A 73 -4.90 -9.78 -11.14
N ILE A 74 -5.40 -10.36 -10.05
CA ILE A 74 -6.62 -11.19 -10.11
C ILE A 74 -7.86 -10.34 -10.39
N MET A 75 -7.95 -9.13 -9.85
CA MET A 75 -9.04 -8.19 -10.16
C MET A 75 -9.04 -7.79 -11.63
N LYS A 76 -7.86 -7.56 -12.23
CA LYS A 76 -7.73 -7.30 -13.66
C LYS A 76 -8.19 -8.49 -14.52
N ALA A 77 -8.05 -9.71 -13.99
CA ALA A 77 -8.52 -10.94 -14.63
C ALA A 77 -10.00 -11.25 -14.36
N GLY A 78 -10.72 -10.38 -13.64
CA GLY A 78 -12.15 -10.53 -13.36
C GLY A 78 -12.49 -11.38 -12.13
N TYR A 79 -11.49 -11.76 -11.32
CA TYR A 79 -11.72 -12.45 -10.05
C TYR A 79 -11.91 -11.47 -8.90
N ASP A 80 -12.69 -11.88 -7.91
CA ASP A 80 -12.86 -11.13 -6.68
C ASP A 80 -11.56 -11.08 -5.86
N PRO A 81 -11.25 -9.95 -5.20
CA PRO A 81 -10.18 -9.88 -4.21
C PRO A 81 -10.48 -10.79 -3.01
N PRO A 82 -9.46 -11.11 -2.19
CA PRO A 82 -9.68 -11.81 -0.93
C PRO A 82 -10.73 -11.10 -0.07
N ARG A 83 -11.64 -11.88 0.54
CA ARG A 83 -12.73 -11.32 1.36
C ARG A 83 -12.24 -10.48 2.54
N ILE A 84 -11.04 -10.77 3.05
CA ILE A 84 -10.43 -10.06 4.17
C ILE A 84 -9.17 -9.36 3.68
N MET A 85 -9.30 -8.07 3.36
CA MET A 85 -8.17 -7.21 3.01
C MET A 85 -7.46 -6.63 4.24
N VAL A 86 -8.20 -6.45 5.33
CA VAL A 86 -7.71 -6.03 6.65
C VAL A 86 -8.28 -6.98 7.69
N SER A 87 -7.40 -7.60 8.48
CA SER A 87 -7.84 -8.47 9.58
C SER A 87 -8.42 -7.65 10.73
N TYR A 88 -9.48 -8.17 11.35
CA TYR A 88 -9.90 -7.72 12.68
C TYR A 88 -8.71 -7.83 13.65
N GLY A 89 -8.43 -6.76 14.39
CA GLY A 89 -7.34 -6.72 15.38
C GLY A 89 -6.00 -6.14 14.87
N ALA A 90 -5.93 -5.66 13.63
CA ALA A 90 -4.73 -4.95 13.17
C ALA A 90 -4.43 -3.73 14.07
N SER A 91 -3.19 -3.67 14.60
CA SER A 91 -2.78 -2.52 15.41
C SER A 91 -2.75 -1.25 14.56
N LYS A 92 -2.90 -0.09 15.20
CA LYS A 92 -2.76 1.20 14.50
C LYS A 92 -1.40 1.32 13.80
N ALA A 93 -0.33 0.85 14.43
CA ALA A 93 0.99 0.77 13.80
C ALA A 93 0.99 -0.07 12.51
N ALA A 94 0.37 -1.26 12.52
CA ALA A 94 0.29 -2.11 11.33
C ALA A 94 -0.49 -1.44 10.20
N MET A 95 -1.59 -0.75 10.52
CA MET A 95 -2.39 0.01 9.56
C MET A 95 -1.62 1.19 8.97
N VAL A 96 -0.87 1.94 9.78
CA VAL A 96 0.00 3.03 9.31
C VAL A 96 1.12 2.49 8.42
N ALA A 97 1.77 1.41 8.81
CA ALA A 97 2.81 0.78 7.99
C ALA A 97 2.25 0.31 6.64
N ARG A 98 1.09 -0.36 6.62
CA ARG A 98 0.41 -0.78 5.38
C ARG A 98 0.10 0.43 4.48
N THR A 99 -0.40 1.51 5.08
CA THR A 99 -0.73 2.77 4.41
C THR A 99 0.49 3.39 3.74
N GLU A 100 1.60 3.50 4.47
CA GLU A 100 2.87 4.01 3.97
C GLU A 100 3.39 3.17 2.82
N ILE A 101 3.42 1.84 2.96
CA ILE A 101 3.88 0.92 1.91
C ILE A 101 3.06 1.06 0.64
N MET A 102 1.72 1.16 0.74
CA MET A 102 0.86 1.35 -0.43
C MET A 102 1.13 2.67 -1.15
N ALA A 103 1.35 3.76 -0.39
CA ALA A 103 1.67 5.06 -0.96
C ALA A 103 3.03 5.05 -1.67
N GLU A 104 4.06 4.50 -1.02
CA GLU A 104 5.39 4.32 -1.59
C GLU A 104 5.38 3.47 -2.87
N ALA A 105 4.54 2.42 -2.90
CA ALA A 105 4.37 1.56 -4.07
C ALA A 105 3.50 2.17 -5.19
N GLY A 106 3.05 3.42 -5.02
CA GLY A 106 2.24 4.13 -6.01
C GLY A 106 0.86 3.51 -6.26
N ARG A 107 0.31 2.76 -5.28
CA ARG A 107 -1.03 2.15 -5.41
C ARG A 107 -2.08 3.23 -5.64
N SER A 108 -3.16 2.94 -6.37
CA SER A 108 -4.20 3.94 -6.63
C SER A 108 -5.04 4.21 -5.38
N ALA A 109 -5.63 5.41 -5.29
CA ALA A 109 -6.55 5.75 -4.20
C ALA A 109 -7.74 4.77 -4.11
N ALA A 110 -8.24 4.27 -5.25
CA ALA A 110 -9.28 3.25 -5.28
C ALA A 110 -8.81 1.93 -4.65
N TYR A 111 -7.59 1.49 -4.98
CA TYR A 111 -7.01 0.30 -4.38
C TYR A 111 -6.77 0.48 -2.89
N ALA A 112 -6.25 1.64 -2.46
CA ALA A 112 -6.01 1.92 -1.05
C ALA A 112 -7.29 1.80 -0.20
N LYS A 113 -8.44 2.31 -0.68
CA LYS A 113 -9.74 2.13 -0.02
C LYS A 113 -10.11 0.65 0.14
N LEU A 114 -9.98 -0.13 -0.95
CA LEU A 114 -10.24 -1.57 -0.94
C LEU A 114 -9.31 -2.30 0.05
N ALA A 115 -8.02 -1.99 0.00
CA ALA A 115 -6.99 -2.55 0.86
C ALA A 115 -7.09 -2.15 2.34
N LEU A 116 -7.84 -1.09 2.65
CA LEU A 116 -8.18 -0.63 4.00
C LEU A 116 -9.56 -1.13 4.46
N GLY A 117 -10.23 -1.98 3.67
CA GLY A 117 -11.54 -2.54 4.00
C GLY A 117 -12.70 -1.55 3.86
N MET A 118 -12.49 -0.45 3.13
CA MET A 118 -13.51 0.59 2.90
C MET A 118 -14.40 0.21 1.70
N ILE A 119 -15.07 -0.93 1.81
CA ILE A 119 -15.93 -1.53 0.77
C ILE A 119 -17.43 -1.40 1.13
N GLN A 120 -18.27 -1.32 0.11
CA GLN A 120 -19.72 -1.32 0.27
C GLN A 120 -20.20 -2.72 0.71
N PRO A 121 -21.15 -2.80 1.67
CA PRO A 121 -21.71 -4.07 2.10
C PRO A 121 -22.23 -4.92 0.93
N GLY A 122 -21.94 -6.21 0.96
CA GLY A 122 -22.39 -7.16 -0.07
C GLY A 122 -21.58 -7.14 -1.38
N THR A 123 -20.53 -6.33 -1.48
CA THR A 123 -19.69 -6.26 -2.68
C THR A 123 -18.19 -6.37 -2.35
N PRO A 124 -17.41 -7.14 -3.11
CA PRO A 124 -15.98 -7.30 -2.85
C PRO A 124 -15.12 -6.19 -3.48
N ILE A 125 -15.68 -5.41 -4.42
CA ILE A 125 -14.90 -4.45 -5.24
C ILE A 125 -15.40 -3.00 -5.20
N HIS A 126 -16.65 -2.75 -4.79
CA HIS A 126 -17.17 -1.38 -4.76
C HIS A 126 -16.73 -0.68 -3.48
N VAL A 127 -15.91 0.36 -3.64
CA VAL A 127 -15.39 1.13 -2.51
C VAL A 127 -16.37 2.18 -2.04
N LEU A 128 -16.28 2.56 -0.76
CA LEU A 128 -17.08 3.63 -0.18
C LEU A 128 -16.77 4.99 -0.84
N SER A 129 -17.78 5.85 -0.87
CA SER A 129 -17.73 7.22 -1.39
C SER A 129 -18.63 8.15 -0.55
N GLY A 130 -18.44 9.47 -0.70
CA GLY A 130 -19.22 10.48 0.01
C GLY A 130 -19.17 10.32 1.53
N GLY A 131 -20.29 10.63 2.21
CA GLY A 131 -20.38 10.55 3.68
C GLY A 131 -20.04 9.16 4.24
N ALA A 132 -20.39 8.08 3.55
CA ALA A 132 -20.08 6.72 4.02
C ALA A 132 -18.57 6.42 4.05
N LEU A 133 -17.80 7.03 3.15
CA LEU A 133 -16.34 6.99 3.20
C LEU A 133 -15.81 7.74 4.41
N GLU A 134 -16.32 8.95 4.63
CA GLU A 134 -15.84 9.91 5.64
C GLU A 134 -16.14 9.43 7.07
N THR A 135 -17.23 8.68 7.30
CA THR A 135 -17.58 8.13 8.61
C THR A 135 -16.95 6.76 8.90
N ASN A 136 -16.20 6.18 7.97
CA ASN A 136 -15.60 4.86 8.15
C ASN A 136 -14.41 4.92 9.12
N ALA A 137 -14.27 3.93 10.01
CA ALA A 137 -13.19 3.89 11.00
C ALA A 137 -11.78 3.88 10.38
N ALA A 138 -11.64 3.41 9.13
CA ALA A 138 -10.37 3.40 8.41
C ALA A 138 -10.09 4.71 7.63
N PHE A 139 -11.01 5.68 7.64
CA PHE A 139 -10.86 6.93 6.90
C PHE A 139 -9.60 7.72 7.27
N PRO A 140 -9.18 7.84 8.55
CA PRO A 140 -7.91 8.49 8.90
C PRO A 140 -6.68 7.86 8.24
N PHE A 141 -6.67 6.53 8.04
CA PHE A 141 -5.59 5.85 7.32
C PHE A 141 -5.64 6.16 5.81
N PHE A 142 -6.83 6.29 5.22
CA PHE A 142 -6.96 6.72 3.83
C PHE A 142 -6.46 8.17 3.63
N GLN A 143 -6.76 9.07 4.56
CA GLN A 143 -6.20 10.43 4.54
C GLN A 143 -4.67 10.41 4.64
N LEU A 144 -4.13 9.54 5.50
CA LEU A 144 -2.69 9.38 5.65
C LEU A 144 -2.04 8.82 4.37
N PHE A 145 -2.69 7.87 3.70
CA PHE A 145 -2.26 7.37 2.39
C PHE A 145 -2.14 8.52 1.37
N LEU A 146 -3.16 9.39 1.29
CA LEU A 146 -3.13 10.55 0.40
C LEU A 146 -1.97 11.49 0.73
N LYS A 147 -1.71 11.76 2.02
CA LYS A 147 -0.57 12.58 2.44
C LYS A 147 0.77 11.98 2.03
N PHE A 148 0.97 10.69 2.26
CA PHE A 148 2.23 10.02 1.89
C PHE A 148 2.43 9.96 0.37
N LYS A 149 1.34 9.85 -0.39
CA LYS A 149 1.41 9.75 -1.84
C LYS A 149 1.65 11.09 -2.53
N GLU A 150 1.16 12.18 -1.94
CA GLU A 150 1.15 13.52 -2.53
C GLU A 150 2.50 13.99 -3.10
N PRO A 151 3.65 13.84 -2.42
CA PRO A 151 4.92 14.30 -2.95
C PRO A 151 5.31 13.59 -4.25
N SER A 152 5.02 12.29 -4.36
CA SER A 152 5.29 11.51 -5.57
C SER A 152 4.36 11.88 -6.71
N LEU A 153 3.09 12.20 -6.43
CA LEU A 153 2.14 12.68 -7.43
C LEU A 153 2.58 14.03 -8.00
N ARG A 154 2.99 14.98 -7.15
CA ARG A 154 3.46 16.29 -7.61
C ARG A 154 4.75 16.18 -8.43
N SER A 155 5.69 15.38 -7.96
CA SER A 155 6.96 15.16 -8.67
C SER A 155 6.73 14.61 -10.08
N GLU A 156 5.89 13.58 -10.22
CA GLU A 156 5.60 12.98 -11.52
C GLU A 156 4.75 13.91 -12.41
N LEU A 157 3.81 14.68 -11.85
CA LEU A 157 3.09 15.69 -12.61
C LEU A 157 4.01 16.77 -13.17
N ASN A 158 4.96 17.26 -12.37
CA ASN A 158 5.95 18.24 -12.85
C ASN A 158 6.77 17.68 -14.01
N ARG A 159 7.18 16.40 -13.93
CA ARG A 159 7.87 15.70 -15.02
C ARG A 159 7.00 15.64 -16.28
N LEU A 160 5.72 15.30 -16.13
CA LEU A 160 4.79 15.21 -17.27
C LEU A 160 4.54 16.58 -17.91
N ASP A 161 4.43 17.64 -17.12
CA ASP A 161 4.31 19.01 -17.63
C ASP A 161 5.58 19.45 -18.38
N GLU A 162 6.77 19.00 -17.97
CA GLU A 162 8.01 19.21 -18.73
C GLU A 162 8.01 18.46 -20.07
N LEU A 163 7.56 17.20 -20.09
CA LEU A 163 7.43 16.44 -21.34
C LEU A 163 6.41 17.07 -22.30
N GLU A 164 5.33 17.65 -21.78
CA GLU A 164 4.35 18.41 -22.56
C GLU A 164 4.99 19.63 -23.21
N ARG A 165 5.74 20.44 -22.44
CA ARG A 165 6.49 21.60 -22.97
C ARG A 165 7.48 21.23 -24.07
N LEU A 166 8.09 20.05 -23.97
CA LEU A 166 9.03 19.53 -24.95
C LEU A 166 8.35 18.88 -26.17
N ASN A 167 7.01 18.86 -26.26
CA ASN A 167 6.24 18.12 -27.25
C ASN A 167 6.59 16.61 -27.30
N LYS A 168 6.95 16.03 -26.16
CA LYS A 168 7.33 14.62 -26.00
C LYS A 168 6.27 13.79 -25.25
N LEU A 169 5.15 14.41 -24.88
CA LEU A 169 4.10 13.76 -24.11
C LEU A 169 3.32 12.76 -24.99
N SER A 170 3.24 11.51 -24.53
CA SER A 170 2.44 10.48 -25.21
C SER A 170 0.98 10.47 -24.75
N LYS A 171 0.11 9.77 -25.50
CA LYS A 171 -1.30 9.55 -25.08
C LYS A 171 -1.42 8.81 -23.75
N SER A 172 -0.52 7.86 -23.48
CA SER A 172 -0.47 7.17 -22.19
C SER A 172 -0.11 8.10 -21.05
N ASP A 173 0.81 9.05 -21.31
CA ASP A 173 1.24 10.05 -20.34
C ASP A 173 0.09 11.02 -20.02
N THR A 174 -0.66 11.46 -21.04
CA THR A 174 -1.87 12.26 -20.82
C THR A 174 -2.87 11.53 -19.92
N LYS A 175 -3.10 10.24 -20.16
CA LYS A 175 -4.01 9.43 -19.33
C LYS A 175 -3.48 9.27 -17.90
N ALA A 176 -2.17 9.10 -17.73
CA ALA A 176 -1.55 9.04 -16.41
C ALA A 176 -1.69 10.38 -15.67
N ARG A 177 -1.43 11.49 -16.35
CA ARG A 177 -1.60 12.86 -15.85
C ARG A 177 -3.01 13.11 -15.32
N THR A 178 -4.04 12.79 -16.10
CA THR A 178 -5.45 12.94 -15.67
C THR A 178 -5.72 12.17 -14.38
N LYS A 179 -5.27 10.91 -14.29
CA LYS A 179 -5.46 10.10 -13.07
C LYS A 179 -4.76 10.70 -11.85
N MET A 180 -3.54 11.22 -12.02
CA MET A 180 -2.79 11.86 -10.94
C MET A 180 -3.46 13.14 -10.45
N ILE A 181 -4.00 13.95 -11.37
CA ILE A 181 -4.80 15.14 -11.04
C ILE A 181 -6.03 14.75 -10.22
N ASP A 182 -6.73 13.69 -10.63
CA ASP A 182 -7.91 13.22 -9.89
C ASP A 182 -7.55 12.70 -8.49
N GLU A 183 -6.39 12.06 -8.32
CA GLU A 183 -5.89 11.68 -7.01
C GLU A 183 -5.44 12.87 -6.17
N LEU A 184 -4.84 13.92 -6.75
CA LEU A 184 -4.52 15.16 -6.03
C LEU A 184 -5.77 15.88 -5.55
N LYS A 185 -6.86 15.90 -6.33
CA LYS A 185 -8.15 16.45 -5.86
C LYS A 185 -8.67 15.72 -4.62
N LEU A 186 -8.40 14.41 -4.48
CA LEU A 186 -8.73 13.69 -3.25
C LEU A 186 -7.87 14.15 -2.08
N PHE A 187 -6.58 14.40 -2.30
CA PHE A 187 -5.71 14.99 -1.28
C PHE A 187 -6.19 16.38 -0.85
N GLU A 188 -6.50 17.26 -1.80
CA GLU A 188 -7.02 18.60 -1.53
C GLU A 188 -8.32 18.54 -0.73
N LYS A 189 -9.22 17.64 -1.12
CA LYS A 189 -10.51 17.45 -0.42
C LYS A 189 -10.34 16.90 1.01
N TYR A 190 -9.47 15.92 1.21
CA TYR A 190 -9.50 15.11 2.43
C TYR A 190 -8.29 15.23 3.33
N ALA A 191 -7.16 15.76 2.86
CA ALA A 191 -5.87 15.61 3.54
C ALA A 191 -5.05 16.90 3.67
N GLN A 192 -5.23 17.91 2.81
CA GLN A 192 -4.37 19.09 2.75
C GLN A 192 -4.19 19.82 4.09
N ASP A 193 -5.28 20.15 4.77
CA ASP A 193 -5.24 20.96 6.01
C ASP A 193 -5.59 20.18 7.27
N GLN A 194 -5.60 18.84 7.20
CA GLN A 194 -6.03 18.02 8.32
C GLN A 194 -4.88 17.54 9.19
N THR A 195 -4.93 17.82 10.49
CA THR A 195 -4.12 17.09 11.47
C THR A 195 -4.72 15.70 11.64
N ILE A 196 -4.02 14.68 11.12
CA ILE A 196 -4.48 13.30 11.21
C ILE A 196 -4.09 12.75 12.59
N VAL A 197 -5.10 12.57 13.45
CA VAL A 197 -4.91 11.99 14.79
C VAL A 197 -5.12 10.47 14.68
N LEU A 198 -4.05 9.72 14.93
CA LEU A 198 -4.03 8.24 14.89
C LEU A 198 -3.83 7.67 16.28
#